data_AF-A0A375YW75-F1
#
_entry.id   AF-A0A375YW75-F1
#
_cell.length_a   1.000
_cell.length_b   1.000
_cell.length_c   1.000
_cell.angle_alpha   90.00
_cell.angle_beta   90.00
_cell.angle_gamma   90.00
#
_symmetry.space_group_name_H-M   'P 1'
#
loop_
_entity.id
_entity.type
_entity.pdbx_description
1 polymer ?
#
loop_
_entity_poly.entity_id
_entity_poly.type
_entity_poly.pdbx_seq_one_letter_code
_entity_poly.pdbx_strand_id
1 'polypeptide(L)'
;MTSGSEIPIAERNWPPTDDEIKAERNPTRKAVLVAMRSLLTGDPAPKPINRSKRSIVALANEAGVGRTRLVRGALSDLGDWMDRAVAKQNQIVTPQEHEWHKKLQAMTERALDAERRYKSAREKRTELEAVVQALSEQLQVSIRDRARLQGKLDRMARHSVDVLPLNESSPS
;
A
#
# COMPACT_ATOMS: atom_id res chain seq x y z
N MET A 1 -22.67 -49.12 6.49
CA MET A 1 -23.61 -48.73 5.42
C MET A 1 -24.26 -47.43 5.84
N THR A 2 -23.65 -46.28 5.53
CA THR A 2 -24.28 -44.99 5.76
C THR A 2 -24.90 -44.57 4.44
N SER A 3 -26.21 -44.69 4.36
CA SER A 3 -27.04 -44.13 3.30
C SER A 3 -26.80 -42.62 3.28
N GLY A 4 -25.80 -42.19 2.51
CA GLY A 4 -25.55 -40.79 2.26
C GLY A 4 -26.74 -40.26 1.49
N SER A 5 -27.56 -39.44 2.15
CA SER A 5 -28.50 -38.56 1.46
C SER A 5 -27.73 -37.87 0.35
N GLU A 6 -27.96 -38.25 -0.91
CA GLU A 6 -27.41 -37.56 -2.07
C GLU A 6 -28.02 -36.15 -2.06
N ILE A 7 -27.31 -35.20 -1.42
CA ILE A 7 -27.66 -33.79 -1.52
C ILE A 7 -27.60 -33.47 -3.01
N PRO A 8 -28.71 -33.03 -3.63
CA PRO A 8 -28.70 -32.72 -5.04
C PRO A 8 -27.61 -31.69 -5.30
N ILE A 9 -26.85 -31.88 -6.39
CA ILE A 9 -25.68 -31.05 -6.74
C ILE A 9 -26.03 -29.54 -6.73
N ALA A 10 -27.29 -29.21 -7.05
CA ALA A 10 -27.84 -27.86 -7.02
C ALA A 10 -27.85 -27.19 -5.63
N GLU A 11 -27.73 -27.95 -4.54
CA GLU A 11 -27.81 -27.47 -3.14
C GLU A 11 -26.46 -27.56 -2.39
N ARG A 12 -25.39 -28.02 -3.08
CA ARG A 12 -24.13 -28.39 -2.45
C ARG A 12 -23.10 -27.26 -2.51
N ASN A 13 -22.31 -27.08 -1.46
CA ASN A 13 -21.41 -25.92 -1.30
C ASN A 13 -19.91 -26.21 -1.52
N TRP A 14 -19.55 -27.40 -1.97
CA TRP A 14 -18.15 -27.82 -2.14
C TRP A 14 -17.94 -28.47 -3.51
N PRO A 15 -16.71 -28.42 -4.07
CA PRO A 15 -16.44 -28.96 -5.40
C PRO A 15 -16.74 -30.47 -5.45
N PRO A 16 -17.18 -31.00 -6.61
CA PRO A 16 -17.47 -32.42 -6.78
C PRO A 16 -16.27 -33.30 -6.45
N THR A 17 -16.50 -34.38 -5.71
CA THR A 17 -15.46 -35.33 -5.29
C THR A 17 -15.16 -36.34 -6.41
N ASP A 18 -13.95 -36.92 -6.43
CA ASP A 18 -13.56 -37.93 -7.43
C ASP A 18 -14.52 -39.13 -7.51
N ASP A 19 -15.04 -39.56 -6.37
CA ASP A 19 -15.94 -40.71 -6.27
C ASP A 19 -17.31 -40.41 -6.90
N GLU A 20 -17.79 -39.17 -6.82
CA GLU A 20 -19.04 -38.74 -7.44
C GLU A 20 -18.90 -38.59 -8.95
N ILE A 21 -17.77 -38.04 -9.41
CA ILE A 21 -17.45 -37.95 -10.82
C ILE A 21 -17.37 -39.37 -11.42
N LYS A 22 -16.81 -40.34 -10.69
CA LYS A 22 -16.74 -41.74 -11.11
C LYS A 22 -18.10 -42.43 -11.07
N ALA A 23 -18.93 -42.13 -10.07
CA ALA A 23 -20.27 -42.69 -9.91
C ALA A 23 -21.27 -42.17 -10.96
N GLU A 24 -21.06 -40.98 -11.50
CA GLU A 24 -21.93 -40.38 -12.52
C GLU A 24 -21.90 -41.19 -13.84
N ARG A 25 -23.07 -41.71 -14.23
CA ARG A 25 -23.25 -42.53 -15.42
C ARG A 25 -23.49 -41.71 -16.67
N ASN A 26 -24.03 -40.48 -16.54
CA ASN A 26 -24.29 -39.63 -17.69
C ASN A 26 -22.98 -38.93 -18.13
N PRO A 27 -22.48 -39.18 -19.35
CA PRO A 27 -21.20 -38.64 -19.80
C PRO A 27 -21.20 -37.09 -19.83
N THR A 28 -22.34 -36.49 -20.10
CA THR A 28 -22.53 -35.03 -20.12
C THR A 28 -22.38 -34.45 -18.73
N ARG A 29 -23.08 -35.04 -17.75
CA ARG A 29 -23.05 -34.57 -16.36
C ARG A 29 -21.69 -34.80 -15.73
N LYS A 30 -21.05 -35.93 -16.06
CA LYS A 30 -19.69 -36.24 -15.67
C LYS A 30 -18.68 -35.20 -16.18
N ALA A 31 -18.78 -34.80 -17.45
CA ALA A 31 -17.93 -33.74 -18.00
C ALA A 31 -18.14 -32.40 -17.31
N VAL A 32 -19.38 -32.05 -16.97
CA VAL A 32 -19.71 -30.84 -16.21
C VAL A 32 -19.10 -30.90 -14.79
N LEU A 33 -19.20 -32.03 -14.10
CA LEU A 33 -18.60 -32.21 -12.77
C LEU A 33 -17.06 -32.13 -12.80
N VAL A 34 -16.41 -32.67 -13.84
CA VAL A 34 -14.96 -32.52 -14.07
C VAL A 34 -14.60 -31.04 -14.33
N ALA A 35 -15.41 -30.35 -15.14
CA ALA A 35 -15.19 -28.94 -15.44
C ALA A 35 -15.37 -28.06 -14.19
N MET A 36 -16.39 -28.33 -13.38
CA MET A 36 -16.62 -27.70 -12.08
C MET A 36 -15.39 -27.81 -11.19
N ARG A 37 -14.89 -29.02 -10.99
CA ARG A 37 -13.72 -29.26 -10.14
C ARG A 37 -12.48 -28.54 -10.69
N SER A 38 -12.18 -28.67 -11.98
CA SER A 38 -11.01 -28.04 -12.61
C SER A 38 -11.01 -26.52 -12.50
N LEU A 39 -12.17 -25.87 -12.65
CA LEU A 39 -12.29 -24.41 -12.51
C LEU A 39 -11.98 -23.92 -11.09
N LEU A 40 -12.31 -24.73 -10.08
CA LEU A 40 -12.26 -24.33 -8.66
C LEU A 40 -10.98 -24.75 -7.96
N THR A 41 -10.47 -25.95 -8.26
CA THR A 41 -9.27 -26.50 -7.63
C THR A 41 -8.04 -26.37 -8.52
N GLY A 42 -8.22 -26.07 -9.82
CA GLY A 42 -7.15 -26.11 -10.82
C GLY A 42 -6.80 -27.50 -11.32
N ASP A 43 -7.50 -28.55 -10.85
CA ASP A 43 -7.23 -29.95 -11.14
C ASP A 43 -8.42 -30.68 -11.79
N PRO A 44 -8.22 -31.45 -12.87
CA PRO A 44 -6.94 -31.70 -13.55
C PRO A 44 -6.46 -30.47 -14.34
N ALA A 45 -5.14 -30.36 -14.49
CA ALA A 45 -4.50 -29.29 -15.24
C ALA A 45 -5.04 -29.22 -16.68
N PRO A 46 -5.35 -28.01 -17.19
CA PRO A 46 -5.94 -27.85 -18.52
C PRO A 46 -4.99 -28.37 -19.61
N LYS A 47 -5.54 -29.04 -20.63
CA LYS A 47 -4.75 -29.45 -21.79
C LYS A 47 -4.11 -28.22 -22.44
N PRO A 48 -2.90 -28.35 -23.02
CA PRO A 48 -2.14 -27.21 -23.53
C PRO A 48 -2.91 -26.33 -24.53
N ILE A 49 -3.85 -26.92 -25.27
CA ILE A 49 -4.68 -26.27 -26.29
C ILE A 49 -5.65 -25.23 -25.69
N ASN A 50 -6.07 -25.39 -24.43
CA ASN A 50 -7.09 -24.54 -23.80
C ASN A 50 -6.60 -23.80 -22.54
N ARG A 51 -5.28 -23.64 -22.37
CA ARG A 51 -4.70 -22.92 -21.22
C ARG A 51 -5.30 -21.52 -20.99
N SER A 52 -5.71 -20.83 -22.06
CA SER A 52 -6.33 -19.51 -22.02
C SER A 52 -7.87 -19.51 -22.03
N LYS A 53 -8.51 -20.68 -22.21
CA LYS A 53 -9.96 -20.84 -22.33
C LYS A 53 -10.48 -21.78 -21.25
N ARG A 54 -10.54 -21.28 -20.02
CA ARG A 54 -11.25 -21.93 -18.90
C ARG A 54 -12.77 -21.72 -19.01
N SER A 55 -13.36 -22.12 -20.14
CA SER A 55 -14.81 -22.04 -20.34
C SER A 55 -15.43 -23.43 -20.31
N ILE A 56 -16.68 -23.51 -19.82
CA ILE A 56 -17.45 -24.76 -19.72
C ILE A 56 -17.50 -25.49 -21.06
N VAL A 57 -17.62 -24.74 -22.16
CA VAL A 57 -17.66 -25.26 -23.52
C VAL A 57 -16.30 -25.85 -23.93
N ALA A 58 -15.19 -25.23 -23.52
CA ALA A 58 -13.85 -25.74 -23.81
C ALA A 58 -13.60 -27.07 -23.07
N LEU A 59 -14.01 -27.16 -21.80
CA LEU A 59 -13.85 -28.37 -20.98
C LEU A 59 -14.80 -29.51 -21.39
N ALA A 60 -16.03 -29.19 -21.81
CA ALA A 60 -16.96 -30.19 -22.36
C ALA A 60 -16.43 -30.80 -23.68
N ASN A 61 -15.81 -29.98 -24.53
CA ASN A 61 -15.13 -30.46 -25.73
C ASN A 61 -13.91 -31.35 -25.39
N GLU A 62 -13.14 -31.02 -24.34
CA GLU A 62 -12.02 -31.84 -23.87
C GLU A 62 -12.44 -33.21 -23.34
N ALA A 63 -13.65 -33.31 -22.78
CA ALA A 63 -14.27 -34.52 -22.26
C ALA A 63 -15.05 -35.33 -23.32
N GLY A 64 -15.02 -34.90 -24.60
CA GLY A 64 -15.67 -35.62 -25.71
C GLY A 64 -17.20 -35.51 -25.75
N VAL A 65 -17.78 -34.54 -25.04
CA VAL A 65 -19.23 -34.34 -25.01
C VAL A 65 -19.62 -33.35 -26.10
N GLY A 66 -20.28 -33.84 -27.15
CA GLY A 66 -20.72 -33.03 -28.28
C GLY A 66 -21.60 -31.84 -27.85
N ARG A 67 -21.39 -30.70 -28.52
CA ARG A 67 -22.04 -29.39 -28.31
C ARG A 67 -23.57 -29.44 -28.16
N THR A 68 -24.22 -30.46 -28.72
CA THR A 68 -25.68 -30.68 -28.72
C THR A 68 -26.21 -31.51 -27.54
N ARG A 69 -25.34 -32.07 -26.69
CA ARG A 69 -25.76 -32.88 -25.52
C ARG A 69 -25.66 -32.18 -24.17
N LEU A 70 -25.09 -30.97 -24.12
CA LEU A 70 -25.11 -30.15 -22.90
C LEU A 70 -26.55 -29.66 -22.66
N VAL A 71 -27.33 -30.48 -21.94
CA VAL A 71 -28.73 -30.17 -21.62
C VAL A 71 -28.77 -28.88 -20.77
N ARG A 72 -29.64 -27.95 -21.17
CA ARG A 72 -29.81 -26.61 -20.58
C ARG A 72 -29.84 -26.61 -19.04
N GLY A 73 -30.46 -27.62 -18.42
CA GLY A 73 -30.53 -27.76 -16.96
C GLY A 73 -29.16 -27.93 -16.28
N ALA A 74 -28.25 -28.73 -16.84
CA ALA A 74 -26.93 -28.95 -16.26
C ALA A 74 -26.01 -27.72 -16.33
N LEU A 75 -26.28 -26.81 -17.27
CA LEU A 75 -25.57 -25.53 -17.39
C LEU A 75 -26.16 -24.47 -16.46
N SER A 76 -27.48 -24.46 -16.25
CA SER A 76 -28.15 -23.59 -15.29
C SER A 76 -27.75 -23.90 -13.85
N ASP A 77 -27.75 -25.18 -13.47
CA ASP A 77 -27.34 -25.62 -12.12
C ASP A 77 -25.90 -25.21 -11.79
N LEU A 78 -25.03 -25.18 -12.81
CA LEU A 78 -23.65 -24.73 -12.70
C LEU A 78 -23.53 -23.20 -12.59
N GLY A 79 -24.31 -22.45 -13.37
CA GLY A 79 -24.39 -20.99 -13.26
C GLY A 79 -24.78 -20.56 -11.84
N ASP A 80 -25.87 -21.12 -11.34
CA ASP A 80 -26.39 -20.83 -10.00
C ASP A 80 -25.38 -21.22 -8.90
N TRP A 81 -24.61 -22.28 -9.13
CA TRP A 81 -23.55 -22.70 -8.22
C TRP A 81 -22.34 -21.75 -8.23
N MET A 82 -21.89 -21.29 -9.40
CA MET A 82 -20.80 -20.31 -9.51
C MET A 82 -21.18 -18.97 -8.88
N ASP A 83 -22.41 -18.50 -9.07
CA ASP A 83 -22.89 -17.26 -8.48
C ASP A 83 -22.92 -17.34 -6.94
N ARG A 84 -23.33 -18.49 -6.39
CA ARG A 84 -23.28 -18.75 -4.94
C ARG A 84 -21.85 -18.89 -4.39
N ALA A 85 -20.94 -19.49 -5.16
CA ALA A 85 -19.53 -19.61 -4.78
C ALA A 85 -18.82 -18.25 -4.77
N VAL A 86 -19.07 -17.40 -5.78
CA VAL A 86 -18.56 -16.03 -5.87
C VAL A 86 -19.12 -15.16 -4.75
N ALA A 87 -20.42 -15.28 -4.44
CA ALA A 87 -21.05 -14.56 -3.33
C ALA A 87 -20.42 -14.91 -1.97
N LYS A 88 -20.04 -16.18 -1.76
CA LYS A 88 -19.34 -16.63 -0.55
C LYS A 88 -17.88 -16.22 -0.50
N GLN A 89 -17.20 -16.17 -1.63
CA GLN A 89 -15.80 -15.72 -1.70
C GLN A 89 -15.65 -14.24 -1.30
N ASN A 90 -16.65 -13.41 -1.61
CA ASN A 90 -16.68 -12.01 -1.20
C ASN A 90 -17.19 -11.79 0.24
N GLN A 91 -17.73 -12.83 0.89
CA GLN A 91 -18.29 -12.74 2.25
C GLN A 91 -17.32 -13.16 3.36
N ILE A 92 -16.20 -13.80 3.04
CA ILE A 92 -15.23 -14.27 4.04
C ILE A 92 -14.03 -13.32 4.04
N VAL A 93 -14.22 -12.11 4.57
CA VAL A 93 -13.14 -11.41 5.27
C VAL A 93 -13.26 -11.87 6.72
N THR A 94 -12.41 -12.80 7.12
CA THR A 94 -12.41 -13.33 8.48
C THR A 94 -12.33 -12.18 9.50
N PRO A 95 -12.91 -12.31 10.71
CA PRO A 95 -12.82 -11.26 11.73
C PRO A 95 -11.38 -10.84 12.05
N GLN A 96 -10.44 -11.79 11.94
CA GLN A 96 -9.01 -11.52 12.06
C GLN A 96 -8.49 -10.60 10.96
N GLU A 97 -8.84 -10.83 9.69
CA GLU A 97 -8.43 -9.95 8.58
C GLU A 97 -8.99 -8.53 8.72
N HIS A 98 -10.20 -8.37 9.24
CA HIS A 98 -10.74 -7.05 9.59
C HIS A 98 -9.91 -6.36 10.68
N GLU A 99 -9.50 -7.08 11.72
CA GLU A 99 -8.62 -6.53 12.76
C GLU A 99 -7.24 -6.19 12.21
N TRP A 100 -6.68 -7.03 11.34
CA TRP A 100 -5.41 -6.76 10.66
C TRP A 100 -5.50 -5.54 9.74
N HIS A 101 -6.59 -5.39 8.98
CA HIS A 101 -6.83 -4.20 8.17
C HIS A 101 -6.97 -2.94 9.01
N LYS A 102 -7.71 -2.99 10.12
CA LYS A 102 -7.82 -1.85 11.05
C LYS A 102 -6.47 -1.50 11.67
N LYS A 103 -5.68 -2.49 12.09
CA LYS A 103 -4.32 -2.27 12.62
C LYS A 103 -3.41 -1.68 11.56
N LEU A 104 -3.47 -2.17 10.32
CA LEU A 104 -2.70 -1.67 9.20
C LEU A 104 -3.07 -0.20 8.92
N GLN A 105 -4.36 0.12 8.85
CA GLN A 105 -4.85 1.49 8.67
C GLN A 105 -4.34 2.42 9.78
N ALA A 106 -4.50 2.02 11.04
CA ALA A 106 -4.01 2.81 12.18
C ALA A 106 -2.47 3.01 12.13
N MET A 107 -1.71 2.00 11.70
CA MET A 107 -0.26 2.13 11.53
C MET A 107 0.09 3.06 10.38
N THR A 108 -0.62 3.00 9.26
CA THR A 108 -0.41 3.92 8.13
C THR A 108 -0.73 5.36 8.50
N GLU A 109 -1.81 5.61 9.24
CA GLU A 109 -2.16 6.95 9.73
C GLU A 109 -1.08 7.50 10.66
N ARG A 110 -0.59 6.68 11.61
CA ARG A 110 0.52 7.08 12.50
C ARG A 110 1.80 7.39 11.73
N ALA A 111 2.12 6.62 10.69
CA ALA A 111 3.29 6.87 9.86
C ALA A 111 3.15 8.20 9.10
N LEU A 112 1.99 8.46 8.50
CA LEU A 112 1.70 9.72 7.80
C LEU A 112 1.75 10.92 8.76
N ASP A 113 1.25 10.79 9.98
CA ASP A 113 1.34 11.84 10.98
C ASP A 113 2.78 12.08 11.45
N ALA A 114 3.59 11.03 11.59
CA ALA A 114 5.01 11.17 11.86
C ALA A 114 5.71 11.92 10.73
N GLU A 115 5.44 11.59 9.46
CA GLU A 115 6.00 12.31 8.31
C GLU A 115 5.61 13.79 8.29
N ARG A 116 4.35 14.12 8.59
CA ARG A 116 3.89 15.52 8.71
C ARG A 116 4.67 16.26 9.80
N ARG A 117 4.86 15.63 10.97
CA ARG A 117 5.66 16.20 12.06
C ARG A 117 7.11 16.41 11.64
N TYR A 118 7.74 15.44 10.98
CA TYR A 118 9.11 15.57 10.46
C TYR A 118 9.25 16.70 9.45
N LYS A 119 8.29 16.85 8.52
CA LYS A 119 8.28 17.97 7.56
C LYS A 119 8.21 19.31 8.29
N SER A 120 7.27 19.48 9.23
CA SER A 120 7.15 20.71 10.01
C SER A 120 8.39 21.03 10.86
N ALA A 121 9.06 20.00 11.41
CA ALA A 121 10.29 20.17 12.17
C ALA A 121 11.45 20.60 11.27
N ARG A 122 11.49 20.10 10.04
CA ARG A 122 12.50 20.47 9.05
C ARG A 122 12.31 21.90 8.55
N GLU A 123 11.07 22.34 8.34
CA GLU A 123 10.75 23.74 8.02
C GLU A 123 11.20 24.68 9.14
N LYS A 124 10.84 24.39 10.40
CA LYS A 124 11.31 25.16 11.56
C LYS A 124 12.83 25.19 11.67
N ARG A 125 13.51 24.09 11.37
CA ARG A 125 14.97 24.05 11.35
C ARG A 125 15.52 25.00 10.27
N THR A 126 14.94 25.01 9.07
CA THR A 126 15.39 25.91 8.01
C THR A 126 15.13 27.39 8.34
N GLU A 127 14.02 27.70 9.01
CA GLU A 127 13.74 29.04 9.52
C GLU A 127 14.77 29.46 10.59
N LEU A 128 15.08 28.57 11.54
CA LEU A 128 16.09 28.82 12.56
C LEU A 128 17.49 29.00 11.96
N GLU A 129 17.86 28.20 10.96
CA GLU A 129 19.13 28.36 10.24
C GLU A 129 19.22 29.74 9.57
N ALA A 130 18.13 30.20 8.93
CA ALA A 130 18.07 31.54 8.36
C ALA A 130 18.20 32.65 9.42
N VAL A 131 17.54 32.50 10.57
CA VAL A 131 17.66 33.45 11.69
C VAL A 131 19.09 33.49 12.24
N VAL A 132 19.73 32.33 12.41
CA VAL A 132 21.13 32.25 12.88
C VAL A 132 22.06 32.94 11.88
N GLN A 133 21.85 32.74 10.58
CA GLN A 133 22.62 33.42 9.55
C GLN A 133 22.45 34.94 9.62
N ALA A 134 21.21 35.44 9.73
CA ALA A 134 20.94 36.87 9.86
C ALA A 134 21.58 37.48 11.13
N LEU A 135 21.52 36.78 12.26
CA LEU A 135 22.20 37.20 13.50
C LEU A 135 23.72 37.22 13.35
N SER A 136 24.29 36.26 12.61
CA SER A 136 25.74 36.24 12.33
C SER A 136 26.18 37.43 11.48
N GLU A 137 25.38 37.81 10.48
CA GLU A 137 25.63 38.97 9.62
C GLU A 137 25.54 40.27 10.42
N GLN A 138 24.51 40.40 11.27
CA GLN A 138 24.36 41.54 12.18
C GLN A 138 25.53 41.66 13.16
N LEU A 139 26.02 40.54 13.70
CA LEU A 139 27.19 40.54 14.58
C LEU A 139 28.45 41.01 13.83
N GLN A 140 28.67 40.58 12.59
CA GLN A 140 29.79 41.05 11.77
C GLN A 140 29.73 42.55 11.49
N VAL A 141 28.54 43.09 11.21
CA VAL A 141 28.34 44.54 11.05
C VAL A 141 28.66 45.27 12.34
N SER A 142 28.14 44.79 13.48
CA SER A 142 28.42 45.36 14.81
C SER A 142 29.91 45.37 15.16
N ILE A 143 30.63 44.28 14.86
CA ILE A 143 32.09 44.20 15.04
C ILE A 143 32.81 45.25 14.20
N ARG A 144 32.43 45.41 12.93
CA ARG A 144 33.01 46.43 12.04
C ARG A 144 32.75 47.85 12.54
N ASP A 145 31.55 48.13 13.01
CA ASP A 145 31.19 49.45 13.53
C ASP A 145 31.91 49.75 14.84
N ARG A 146 32.03 48.77 15.74
CA ARG A 146 32.87 48.89 16.94
C ARG A 146 34.33 49.17 16.58
N ALA A 147 34.91 48.47 15.60
CA ALA A 147 36.27 48.72 15.15
C ALA A 147 36.45 50.13 14.57
N ARG A 148 35.46 50.63 13.82
CA ARG A 148 35.44 52.02 13.31
C ARG A 148 35.37 53.05 14.43
N LEU A 149 34.51 52.82 15.43
CA LEU A 149 34.37 53.71 16.58
C LEU A 149 35.64 53.71 17.44
N GLN A 150 36.25 52.54 17.67
CA GLN A 150 37.53 52.44 18.36
C GLN A 150 38.61 53.24 17.62
N GLY A 151 38.71 53.09 16.29
CA GLY A 151 39.66 53.86 15.49
C GLY A 151 39.38 55.37 15.44
N LYS A 152 38.17 55.83 15.78
CA LYS A 152 37.87 57.26 15.99
C LYS A 152 38.29 57.71 17.39
N LEU A 153 37.99 56.92 18.43
CA LEU A 153 38.43 57.16 19.80
C LEU A 153 39.96 57.26 19.89
N ASP A 154 40.69 56.34 19.27
CA ASP A 154 42.15 56.33 19.27
C ASP A 154 42.73 57.59 18.58
N ARG A 155 42.08 58.08 17.51
CA ARG A 155 42.45 59.32 16.83
C ARG A 155 42.17 60.56 17.69
N MET A 156 41.01 60.61 18.33
CA MET A 156 40.67 61.69 19.25
C MET A 156 41.60 61.72 20.46
N ALA A 157 41.94 60.56 21.03
CA ALA A 157 42.89 60.45 22.14
C ALA A 157 44.27 60.99 21.77
N ARG A 158 44.79 60.66 20.57
CA ARG A 158 46.05 61.22 20.06
C ARG A 158 45.97 62.74 19.87
N HIS A 159 44.89 63.24 19.26
CA HIS A 159 44.71 64.69 19.09
C HIS A 159 44.51 65.44 20.42
N SER A 160 43.86 64.86 21.44
CA SER A 160 43.77 65.50 22.75
C SER A 160 45.12 65.58 23.48
N VAL A 161 46.04 64.64 23.20
CA VAL A 161 47.41 64.66 23.73
C VAL A 161 48.25 65.70 23.00
N ASP A 162 48.07 65.86 21.68
CA ASP A 162 48.76 66.90 20.90
C ASP A 162 48.24 68.33 21.16
N VAL A 163 47.02 68.48 21.68
CA VAL A 163 46.38 69.79 22.02
C VAL A 163 46.57 70.15 23.50
N LEU A 164 47.52 69.53 24.21
CA LEU A 164 48.10 70.08 25.44
C LEU A 164 49.36 70.88 25.08
N PRO A 165 49.25 72.17 24.68
CA PRO A 165 50.41 73.00 24.52
C PRO A 165 50.97 73.35 25.90
N LEU A 166 52.24 73.02 26.10
CA LEU A 166 53.27 73.93 26.61
C LEU A 166 52.72 75.19 27.29
N ASN A 167 52.37 75.10 28.57
CA ASN A 167 52.27 76.28 29.39
C ASN A 167 52.83 75.96 30.78
N GLU A 168 54.15 75.80 30.85
CA GLU A 168 54.93 75.99 32.09
C GLU A 168 56.42 76.06 31.75
N SER A 169 56.85 77.18 31.17
CA SER A 169 58.23 77.71 31.16
C SER A 169 58.15 79.09 30.48
N SER A 170 58.54 80.24 31.02
CA SER A 170 59.32 80.71 32.19
C SER A 170 59.06 82.25 32.24
N PRO A 171 59.84 83.16 32.88
CA PRO A 171 60.76 83.12 34.04
C PRO A 171 60.43 84.21 35.10
N SER A 172 61.03 84.14 36.30
CA SER A 172 61.48 85.29 37.11
C SER A 172 62.53 84.82 38.10
#